data_AF-C6BT18-F1
#
_entry.id   AF-C6BT18-F1
#
_cell.length_a   1.000
_cell.length_b   1.000
_cell.length_c   1.000
_cell.angle_alpha   90.00
_cell.angle_beta   90.00
_cell.angle_gamma   90.00
#
_symmetry.space_group_name_H-M   'P 1'
#
loop_
_entity.id
_entity.type
_entity.pdbx_description
1 polymer ?
#
loop_
_entity_poly.entity_id
_entity_poly.type
_entity_poly.pdbx_seq_one_letter_code
_entity_poly.pdbx_strand_id
1 'polypeptide(L)'
;MISLIKIMARTKRNRFRAAVRLEREHGDITFVITVCSIGVIAFSLVPLFFAENMTATMKSLLGFFNVVLSICIICLTLLQDSKKREKKSELFRRSGLELIGVIHNAKAVLESKGVTEEKYNIIVERYIRVLTNYRVAHEDVDDMINGARFNRNFFKKILHLAWGWTYVSRYRIFFLFFCLLLLGLICYVYNISIV
;
A
#
# COMPACT_ATOMS: atom_id res chain seq x y z
N MET A 1 5.45 -18.18 30.88
CA MET A 1 4.11 -18.39 30.28
C MET A 1 3.45 -17.11 29.75
N ILE A 2 3.26 -16.06 30.58
CA ILE A 2 2.68 -14.76 30.13
C ILE A 2 3.50 -14.11 28.98
N SER A 3 4.80 -14.40 28.89
CA SER A 3 5.68 -13.91 27.81
C SER A 3 5.28 -14.44 26.42
N LEU A 4 4.90 -15.72 26.30
CA LEU A 4 4.59 -16.34 25.00
C LEU A 4 3.32 -15.75 24.38
N ILE A 5 2.24 -15.60 25.17
CA ILE A 5 1.00 -14.94 24.71
C ILE A 5 1.28 -13.53 24.22
N LYS A 6 2.13 -12.77 24.94
CA LYS A 6 2.53 -11.41 24.53
C LYS A 6 3.29 -11.41 23.20
N ILE A 7 4.21 -12.35 23.00
CA ILE A 7 4.96 -12.49 21.74
C ILE A 7 3.98 -12.80 20.59
N MET A 8 3.13 -13.82 20.74
CA MET A 8 2.15 -14.20 19.71
C MET A 8 1.20 -13.04 19.36
N ALA A 9 0.73 -12.30 20.38
CA ALA A 9 -0.12 -11.13 20.18
C ALA A 9 0.59 -9.99 19.44
N ARG A 10 1.89 -9.79 19.68
CA ARG A 10 2.72 -8.84 18.92
C ARG A 10 2.86 -9.26 17.47
N THR A 11 3.22 -10.52 17.21
CA THR A 11 3.33 -11.08 15.85
C THR A 11 2.03 -10.95 15.08
N LYS A 12 0.90 -11.30 15.71
CA LYS A 12 -0.44 -11.10 15.15
C LYS A 12 -0.65 -9.66 14.69
N ARG A 13 -0.35 -8.70 15.57
CA ARG A 13 -0.54 -7.28 15.29
C ARG A 13 0.38 -6.78 14.16
N ASN A 14 1.63 -7.25 14.10
CA ASN A 14 2.55 -6.95 12.99
C ASN A 14 1.94 -7.41 11.66
N ARG A 15 1.46 -8.67 11.59
CA ARG A 15 0.90 -9.25 10.37
C ARG A 15 -0.32 -8.50 9.85
N PHE A 16 -1.29 -8.16 10.71
CA PHE A 16 -2.44 -7.35 10.28
C PHE A 16 -2.05 -5.97 9.77
N ARG A 17 -1.01 -5.35 10.34
CA ARG A 17 -0.52 -4.07 9.85
C ARG A 17 0.18 -4.17 8.51
N ALA A 18 1.01 -5.20 8.34
CA ALA A 18 1.65 -5.49 7.07
C ALA A 18 0.60 -5.71 5.97
N ALA A 19 -0.49 -6.43 6.28
CA ALA A 19 -1.64 -6.59 5.37
C ALA A 19 -2.24 -5.23 4.97
N VAL A 20 -2.66 -4.42 5.94
CA VAL A 20 -3.25 -3.09 5.67
C VAL A 20 -2.30 -2.18 4.90
N ARG A 21 -0.99 -2.24 5.18
CA ARG A 21 0.02 -1.45 4.47
C ARG A 21 0.09 -1.85 3.00
N LEU A 22 0.16 -3.16 2.72
CA LEU A 22 0.22 -3.69 1.36
C LEU A 22 -1.07 -3.42 0.57
N GLU A 23 -2.23 -3.49 1.21
CA GLU A 23 -3.52 -3.11 0.62
C GLU A 23 -3.55 -1.64 0.21
N ARG A 24 -3.11 -0.74 1.09
CA ARG A 24 -3.03 0.71 0.79
C ARG A 24 -2.06 0.99 -0.35
N GLU A 25 -0.87 0.41 -0.27
CA GLU A 25 0.14 0.54 -1.32
C GLU A 25 -0.33 0.02 -2.68
N HIS A 26 -1.17 -1.02 -2.71
CA HIS A 26 -1.80 -1.50 -3.93
C HIS A 26 -2.86 -0.51 -4.43
N GLY A 27 -3.74 -0.05 -3.54
CA GLY A 27 -4.77 0.95 -3.86
C GLY A 27 -4.19 2.27 -4.40
N ASP A 28 -3.09 2.74 -3.83
CA ASP A 28 -2.42 3.97 -4.28
C ASP A 28 -1.90 3.85 -5.71
N ILE A 29 -1.29 2.72 -6.08
CA ILE A 29 -0.80 2.50 -7.45
C ILE A 29 -1.97 2.37 -8.43
N THR A 30 -3.01 1.60 -8.08
CA THR A 30 -4.22 1.47 -8.90
C THR A 30 -4.87 2.82 -9.14
N PHE A 31 -4.91 3.69 -8.14
CA PHE A 31 -5.45 5.04 -8.27
C PHE A 31 -4.66 5.89 -9.27
N VAL A 32 -3.32 5.87 -9.19
CA VAL A 32 -2.45 6.59 -10.15
C VAL A 32 -2.67 6.07 -11.56
N ILE A 33 -2.68 4.76 -11.76
CA ILE A 33 -2.95 4.14 -13.07
C ILE A 33 -4.31 4.58 -13.60
N THR A 34 -5.35 4.52 -12.78
CA THR A 34 -6.72 4.91 -13.18
C THR A 34 -6.77 6.35 -13.67
N VAL A 35 -6.13 7.28 -12.97
CA VAL A 35 -6.15 8.68 -13.38
C VAL A 35 -5.26 8.94 -14.60
N CYS A 36 -4.10 8.30 -14.71
CA CYS A 36 -3.31 8.36 -15.94
C CYS A 36 -4.13 7.86 -17.15
N SER A 37 -4.89 6.78 -16.99
CA SER A 37 -5.78 6.25 -18.03
C SER A 37 -6.89 7.24 -18.40
N ILE A 38 -7.53 7.88 -17.41
CA ILE A 38 -8.51 8.95 -17.67
C ILE A 38 -7.86 10.11 -18.44
N GLY A 39 -6.63 10.50 -18.06
CA GLY A 39 -5.87 11.55 -18.74
C GLY A 39 -5.55 11.22 -20.20
N VAL A 40 -5.12 9.99 -20.48
CA VAL A 40 -4.89 9.47 -21.85
C VAL A 40 -6.17 9.55 -22.69
N ILE A 41 -7.31 9.14 -22.13
CA ILE A 41 -8.61 9.22 -22.81
C ILE A 41 -8.98 10.68 -23.08
N ALA A 42 -8.87 11.56 -22.08
CA ALA A 42 -9.18 12.97 -22.23
C ALA A 42 -8.32 13.63 -23.32
N PHE A 43 -7.00 13.42 -23.30
CA PHE A 43 -6.08 13.95 -24.32
C PHE A 43 -6.36 13.40 -25.72
N SER A 44 -6.81 12.15 -25.82
CA SER A 44 -7.21 11.56 -27.11
C SER A 44 -8.49 12.18 -27.67
N LEU A 45 -9.36 12.71 -26.81
CA LEU A 45 -10.62 13.35 -27.21
C LEU A 45 -10.48 14.83 -27.59
N VAL A 46 -9.52 15.57 -27.01
CA VAL A 46 -9.28 16.99 -27.32
C VAL A 46 -9.20 17.29 -28.84
N PRO A 47 -8.36 16.59 -29.62
CA PRO A 47 -8.26 16.88 -31.06
C PRO A 47 -9.53 16.53 -31.85
N LEU A 48 -10.43 15.69 -31.32
CA LEU A 48 -11.71 15.38 -31.97
C LEU A 48 -12.71 16.53 -31.85
N PHE A 49 -12.74 17.22 -30.70
CA PHE A 49 -13.69 18.31 -30.47
C PHE A 49 -13.17 19.68 -30.88
N PHE A 50 -11.84 19.88 -30.92
CA PHE A 50 -11.21 21.18 -31.18
C PHE A 50 -10.32 21.17 -32.43
N ALA A 51 -10.62 20.29 -33.40
CA ALA A 51 -9.79 20.06 -34.57
C ALA A 51 -9.44 21.33 -35.38
N GLU A 52 -10.38 22.27 -35.46
CA GLU A 52 -10.30 23.50 -36.25
C GLU A 52 -9.48 24.60 -35.57
N ASN A 53 -9.48 24.66 -34.24
CA ASN A 53 -8.81 25.71 -33.46
C ASN A 53 -7.39 25.33 -33.02
N MET A 54 -6.89 24.16 -33.44
CA MET A 54 -5.62 23.62 -32.99
C MET A 54 -4.49 23.77 -34.01
N THR A 55 -3.41 24.42 -33.59
CA THR A 55 -2.15 24.49 -34.35
C THR A 55 -1.48 23.11 -34.47
N ALA A 56 -0.67 22.92 -35.53
CA ALA A 56 0.07 21.68 -35.76
C ALA A 56 0.99 21.31 -34.58
N THR A 57 1.62 22.31 -33.96
CA THR A 57 2.49 22.13 -32.78
C THR A 57 1.72 21.56 -31.59
N MET A 58 0.50 22.03 -31.33
CA MET A 58 -0.33 21.52 -30.23
C MET A 58 -0.74 20.07 -30.44
N LYS A 59 -1.09 19.69 -31.68
CA LYS A 59 -1.42 18.29 -32.04
C LYS A 59 -0.22 17.37 -31.77
N SER A 60 0.99 17.79 -32.15
CA SER A 60 2.21 17.02 -31.89
C SER A 60 2.52 16.91 -30.39
N LEU A 61 2.33 17.98 -29.62
CA LEU A 61 2.59 18.00 -28.18
C LEU A 61 1.62 17.07 -27.42
N LEU A 62 0.33 17.13 -27.76
CA LEU A 62 -0.70 16.22 -27.23
C LEU A 62 -0.37 14.76 -27.52
N GLY A 63 0.02 14.45 -28.77
CA GLY A 63 0.47 13.11 -29.15
C GLY A 63 1.66 12.63 -28.33
N PHE A 64 2.67 13.48 -28.14
CA PHE A 64 3.84 13.18 -27.30
C PHE A 64 3.45 12.85 -25.86
N PHE A 65 2.64 13.69 -25.20
CA PHE A 65 2.20 13.42 -23.83
C PHE A 65 1.38 12.15 -23.71
N ASN A 66 0.54 11.85 -24.71
CA ASN A 66 -0.27 10.64 -24.74
C ASN A 66 0.59 9.37 -24.79
N VAL A 67 1.65 9.38 -25.63
CA VAL A 67 2.63 8.27 -25.70
C VAL A 67 3.38 8.12 -24.38
N VAL A 68 3.89 9.22 -23.81
CA VAL A 68 4.62 9.18 -22.52
C VAL A 68 3.73 8.62 -21.42
N LEU A 69 2.46 9.05 -21.34
CA LEU A 69 1.51 8.53 -20.36
C LEU A 69 1.20 7.06 -20.54
N SER A 70 1.05 6.62 -21.78
CA SER A 70 0.84 5.20 -22.10
C SER A 70 2.01 4.35 -21.62
N ILE A 71 3.25 4.81 -21.82
CA ILE A 71 4.45 4.14 -21.30
C ILE A 71 4.43 4.11 -19.76
N CYS A 72 4.09 5.22 -19.11
CA CYS A 72 3.97 5.28 -17.65
C CYS A 72 2.92 4.30 -17.11
N ILE A 73 1.75 4.20 -17.75
CA ILE A 73 0.71 3.24 -17.38
C ILE A 73 1.26 1.81 -17.44
N ILE A 74 1.91 1.44 -18.54
CA ILE A 74 2.50 0.11 -18.71
C ILE A 74 3.51 -0.19 -17.61
N CYS A 75 4.44 0.73 -17.34
CA CYS A 75 5.44 0.57 -16.28
C CYS A 75 4.81 0.39 -14.90
N LEU A 76 3.79 1.19 -14.57
CA LEU A 76 3.09 1.09 -13.28
C LEU A 76 2.31 -0.21 -13.14
N THR A 77 1.64 -0.67 -14.21
CA THR A 77 0.93 -1.96 -14.23
C THR A 77 1.90 -3.13 -14.01
N LEU A 78 3.06 -3.13 -14.68
CA LEU A 78 4.09 -4.15 -14.47
C LEU A 78 4.66 -4.12 -13.04
N LEU A 79 4.84 -2.93 -12.47
CA LEU A 79 5.26 -2.78 -11.07
C LEU A 79 4.20 -3.29 -10.07
N GLN A 80 2.92 -3.12 -10.39
CA GLN A 80 1.81 -3.63 -9.59
C GLN A 80 1.78 -5.16 -9.60
N ASP A 81 1.90 -5.77 -10.79
CA ASP A 81 1.86 -7.23 -10.97
C ASP A 81 3.07 -7.93 -10.36
N SER A 82 4.27 -7.39 -10.58
CA SER A 82 5.53 -8.00 -10.11
C SER A 82 5.58 -8.18 -8.59
N LYS A 83 4.96 -7.27 -7.83
CA LYS A 83 5.05 -7.27 -6.36
C LYS A 83 3.99 -8.13 -5.68
N LYS A 84 3.00 -8.66 -6.39
CA LYS A 84 1.92 -9.55 -5.87
C LYS A 84 1.39 -9.11 -4.50
N ARG A 85 1.25 -7.79 -4.30
CA ARG A 85 1.03 -7.16 -2.97
C ARG A 85 -0.28 -7.59 -2.34
N GLU A 86 -1.33 -7.74 -3.16
CA GLU A 86 -2.64 -8.22 -2.74
C GLU A 86 -2.56 -9.65 -2.18
N LYS A 87 -1.95 -10.58 -2.91
CA LYS A 87 -1.75 -11.95 -2.45
C LYS A 87 -0.95 -11.99 -1.14
N LYS A 88 0.10 -11.16 -1.03
CA LYS A 88 0.91 -11.06 0.20
C LYS A 88 0.09 -10.47 1.36
N SER A 89 -0.77 -9.48 1.12
CA SER A 89 -1.68 -8.95 2.13
C SER A 89 -2.62 -10.03 2.66
N GLU A 90 -3.26 -10.77 1.76
CA GLU A 90 -4.21 -11.81 2.13
C GLU A 90 -3.52 -12.92 2.93
N LEU A 91 -2.30 -13.32 2.54
CA LEU A 91 -1.50 -14.27 3.32
C LEU A 91 -1.22 -13.74 4.74
N PHE A 92 -0.83 -12.48 4.90
CA PHE A 92 -0.63 -11.89 6.22
C PHE A 92 -1.92 -11.85 7.05
N ARG A 93 -3.05 -11.52 6.42
CA ARG A 93 -4.36 -11.46 7.07
C ARG A 93 -4.81 -12.83 7.56
N ARG A 94 -4.76 -13.86 6.70
CA ARG A 94 -5.06 -15.26 7.05
C ARG A 94 -4.14 -15.77 8.16
N SER A 95 -2.85 -15.49 8.04
CA SER A 95 -1.88 -15.87 9.06
C SER A 95 -2.14 -15.18 10.41
N GLY A 96 -2.57 -13.91 10.39
CA GLY A 96 -3.02 -13.19 11.58
C GLY A 96 -4.27 -13.79 12.20
N LEU A 97 -5.23 -14.24 11.40
CA LEU A 97 -6.45 -14.91 11.87
C LEU A 97 -6.14 -16.27 12.52
N GLU A 98 -5.28 -17.08 11.92
CA GLU A 98 -4.85 -18.36 12.53
C GLU A 98 -4.14 -18.14 13.87
N LEU A 99 -3.29 -17.10 13.97
CA LEU A 99 -2.66 -16.73 15.24
C LEU A 99 -3.67 -16.37 16.32
N ILE A 100 -4.84 -15.82 15.99
CA ILE A 100 -5.90 -15.57 16.97
C ILE A 100 -6.38 -16.90 17.59
N GLY A 101 -6.60 -17.91 16.75
CA GLY A 101 -6.97 -19.25 17.21
C GLY A 101 -5.91 -19.86 18.14
N VAL A 102 -4.63 -19.74 17.77
CA VAL A 102 -3.51 -20.22 18.63
C VAL A 102 -3.46 -19.47 19.95
N ILE A 103 -3.62 -18.14 19.94
CA ILE A 103 -3.63 -17.32 21.16
C ILE A 103 -4.80 -17.69 22.07
N HIS A 104 -5.98 -17.92 21.51
CA HIS A 104 -7.16 -18.29 22.29
C HIS A 104 -6.98 -19.64 22.98
N ASN A 105 -6.50 -20.64 22.24
CA ASN A 105 -6.16 -21.96 22.79
C ASN A 105 -5.06 -21.85 23.86
N ALA A 106 -4.04 -21.03 23.60
CA ALA A 106 -2.97 -20.80 24.55
C ALA A 106 -3.46 -20.18 25.85
N LYS A 107 -4.37 -19.19 25.80
CA LYS A 107 -4.97 -18.61 27.01
C LYS A 107 -5.73 -19.66 27.81
N ALA A 108 -6.62 -20.41 27.17
CA ALA A 108 -7.42 -21.44 27.83
C ALA A 108 -6.56 -22.49 28.53
N VAL A 109 -5.48 -22.94 27.88
CA VAL A 109 -4.56 -23.91 28.45
C VAL A 109 -3.73 -23.30 29.58
N LEU A 110 -3.17 -22.11 29.38
CA LEU A 110 -2.24 -21.48 30.33
C LEU A 110 -2.92 -20.90 31.58
N GLU A 111 -4.21 -20.62 31.52
CA GLU A 111 -5.02 -20.17 32.65
C GLU A 111 -5.64 -21.34 33.44
N SER A 112 -5.58 -22.57 32.90
CA SER A 112 -6.03 -23.78 33.61
C SER A 112 -5.04 -24.22 34.69
N LYS A 113 -5.53 -24.65 35.86
CA LYS A 113 -4.68 -25.25 36.90
C LYS A 113 -4.16 -26.61 36.40
N GLY A 114 -2.85 -26.73 36.15
CA GLY A 114 -2.22 -27.96 35.67
C GLY A 114 -1.65 -27.87 34.25
N VAL A 115 -0.94 -26.79 33.93
CA VAL A 115 -0.17 -26.68 32.69
C VAL A 115 0.99 -27.69 32.74
N THR A 116 0.94 -28.70 31.88
CA THR A 116 2.06 -29.61 31.66
C THR A 116 2.97 -29.04 30.57
N GLU A 117 4.25 -29.45 30.61
CA GLU A 117 5.23 -29.08 29.59
C GLU A 117 4.80 -29.54 28.19
N GLU A 118 4.17 -30.71 28.09
CA GLU A 118 3.60 -31.24 26.85
C GLU A 118 2.54 -30.30 26.24
N LYS A 119 1.59 -29.82 27.05
CA LYS A 119 0.56 -28.87 26.59
C LYS A 119 1.18 -27.54 26.14
N TYR A 120 2.25 -27.10 26.80
CA TYR A 120 3.00 -25.92 26.40
C TYR A 120 3.70 -26.11 25.05
N ASN A 121 4.35 -27.26 24.85
CA ASN A 121 5.06 -27.58 23.61
C ASN A 121 4.10 -27.67 22.41
N ILE A 122 2.91 -28.25 22.58
CA ILE A 122 1.87 -28.28 21.53
C ILE A 122 1.48 -26.87 21.06
N ILE A 123 1.38 -25.90 21.97
CA ILE A 123 1.09 -24.50 21.62
C ILE A 123 2.24 -23.89 20.82
N VAL A 124 3.48 -24.11 21.26
CA VAL A 124 4.68 -23.60 20.60
C VAL A 124 4.80 -24.17 19.19
N GLU A 125 4.63 -25.49 19.02
CA GLU A 125 4.64 -26.14 17.71
C GLU A 125 3.56 -25.59 16.78
N ARG A 126 2.34 -25.38 17.30
CA ARG A 126 1.26 -24.79 16.51
C ARG A 126 1.57 -23.36 16.11
N TYR A 127 2.17 -22.58 17.01
CA TYR A 127 2.63 -21.22 16.71
C TYR A 127 3.69 -21.24 15.60
N ILE A 128 4.73 -22.06 15.73
CA ILE A 128 5.79 -22.21 14.73
C ILE A 128 5.20 -22.64 13.39
N ARG A 129 4.27 -23.61 13.38
CA ARG A 129 3.58 -24.07 12.18
C ARG A 129 2.86 -22.93 11.45
N VAL A 130 2.15 -22.05 12.17
CA VAL A 130 1.52 -20.86 11.59
C VAL A 130 2.57 -19.87 11.06
N LEU A 131 3.77 -19.79 11.66
CA LEU A 131 4.84 -18.97 11.12
C LEU A 131 5.41 -19.55 9.81
N THR A 132 5.62 -20.86 9.75
CA THR A 132 6.25 -21.55 8.62
C THR A 132 5.30 -21.76 7.45
N ASN A 133 4.02 -22.05 7.69
CA ASN A 133 3.03 -22.35 6.65
C ASN A 133 2.84 -21.19 5.68
N TYR A 134 2.87 -19.97 6.21
CA TYR A 134 2.61 -18.78 5.41
C TYR A 134 3.87 -18.27 4.71
N ARG A 135 5.07 -18.63 5.19
CA ARG A 135 6.38 -18.16 4.67
C ARG A 135 6.46 -16.64 4.42
N VAL A 136 5.66 -15.86 5.15
CA VAL A 136 5.67 -14.40 5.04
C VAL A 136 6.36 -13.81 6.26
N ALA A 137 7.53 -13.20 6.01
CA ALA A 137 8.19 -12.33 6.96
C ALA A 137 7.60 -10.91 6.83
N HIS A 138 7.20 -10.32 7.95
CA HIS A 138 6.92 -8.89 8.01
C HIS A 138 8.24 -8.12 7.95
N GLU A 139 8.22 -6.89 7.45
CA GLU A 139 9.43 -6.07 7.39
C GLU A 139 9.71 -5.41 8.73
N ASP A 140 10.95 -5.01 9.00
CA ASP A 140 11.34 -4.34 10.26
C ASP A 140 10.55 -3.06 10.52
N VAL A 141 10.07 -2.41 9.45
CA VAL A 141 9.11 -1.30 9.51
C VAL A 141 7.86 -1.67 10.33
N ASP A 142 7.34 -2.90 10.21
CA ASP A 142 6.13 -3.31 10.91
C ASP A 142 6.36 -3.45 12.42
N ASP A 143 7.54 -3.96 12.80
CA ASP A 143 7.99 -4.05 14.18
C ASP A 143 8.28 -2.67 14.79
N MET A 144 8.86 -1.76 14.01
CA MET A 144 9.14 -0.39 14.43
C MET A 144 7.84 0.39 14.68
N ILE A 145 6.83 0.26 13.80
CA ILE A 145 5.50 0.87 14.00
C ILE A 145 4.80 0.25 15.23
N ASN A 146 5.02 -1.03 15.53
CA ASN A 146 4.45 -1.66 16.73
C ASN A 146 5.15 -1.21 18.02
N GLY A 147 6.48 -1.12 18.02
CA GLY A 147 7.28 -0.59 19.13
C GLY A 147 7.01 0.90 19.41
N ALA A 148 6.80 1.71 18.38
CA ALA A 148 6.48 3.13 18.50
C ALA A 148 5.13 3.42 19.18
N ARG A 149 4.20 2.45 19.23
CA ARG A 149 2.96 2.59 20.06
C ARG A 149 3.15 2.18 21.51
N PHE A 150 4.21 1.45 21.84
CA PHE A 150 4.51 1.03 23.21
C PHE A 150 5.36 2.08 23.94
N ASN A 151 6.13 2.90 23.20
CA ASN A 151 6.86 4.04 23.75
C ASN A 151 6.05 5.34 23.58
N ARG A 152 5.78 6.04 24.69
CA ARG A 152 4.92 7.24 24.81
C ARG A 152 5.49 8.52 24.17
N ASN A 153 6.62 8.45 23.45
CA ASN A 153 7.26 9.64 22.91
C ASN A 153 6.49 10.20 21.71
N PHE A 154 5.66 11.21 21.97
CA PHE A 154 4.88 12.01 21.03
C PHE A 154 5.68 12.43 19.79
N PHE A 155 6.96 12.80 19.96
CA PHE A 155 7.88 13.17 18.87
C PHE A 155 8.18 12.03 17.89
N LYS A 156 8.40 10.81 18.37
CA LYS A 156 8.58 9.65 17.47
C LYS A 156 7.29 9.34 16.73
N LYS A 157 6.12 9.58 17.33
CA LYS A 157 4.80 9.41 16.71
C LYS A 157 4.54 10.43 15.60
N ILE A 158 4.93 11.70 15.80
CA ILE A 158 4.90 12.76 14.77
C ILE A 158 5.87 12.48 13.64
N LEU A 159 7.12 12.09 13.94
CA LEU A 159 8.09 11.72 12.90
C LEU A 159 7.61 10.51 12.08
N HIS A 160 6.94 9.54 12.70
CA HIS A 160 6.40 8.36 12.02
C HIS A 160 5.14 8.65 11.21
N LEU A 161 4.26 9.51 11.72
CA LEU A 161 3.14 10.04 10.94
C LEU A 161 3.69 10.79 9.74
N ALA A 162 4.70 11.65 9.92
CA ALA A 162 5.38 12.35 8.84
C ALA A 162 6.05 11.41 7.84
N TRP A 163 6.66 10.29 8.27
CA TRP A 163 7.29 9.32 7.36
C TRP A 163 6.30 8.42 6.60
N GLY A 164 5.23 7.97 7.27
CA GLY A 164 4.11 7.31 6.57
C GLY A 164 3.39 8.28 5.63
N TRP A 165 3.30 9.55 6.04
CA TRP A 165 2.76 10.63 5.23
C TRP A 165 3.69 10.96 4.07
N THR A 166 5.02 10.96 4.19
CA THR A 166 5.94 11.19 3.05
C THR A 166 5.94 10.05 2.05
N TYR A 167 5.74 8.79 2.47
CA TYR A 167 5.65 7.66 1.54
C TYR A 167 4.34 7.67 0.72
N VAL A 168 3.20 7.99 1.35
CA VAL A 168 1.90 8.21 0.68
C VAL A 168 1.88 9.54 -0.09
N SER A 169 2.57 10.55 0.42
CA SER A 169 2.69 11.88 -0.19
C SER A 169 3.54 11.84 -1.46
N ARG A 170 4.51 10.93 -1.59
CA ARG A 170 5.29 10.83 -2.85
C ARG A 170 4.42 10.56 -4.07
N TYR A 171 3.45 9.64 -3.99
CA TYR A 171 2.54 9.36 -5.10
C TYR A 171 1.47 10.46 -5.26
N ARG A 172 0.98 11.05 -4.16
CA ARG A 172 0.06 12.20 -4.20
C ARG A 172 0.71 13.48 -4.73
N ILE A 173 1.99 13.72 -4.47
CA ILE A 173 2.76 14.87 -4.99
C ILE A 173 3.01 14.67 -6.48
N PHE A 174 3.40 13.46 -6.90
CA PHE A 174 3.55 13.14 -8.33
C PHE A 174 2.22 13.34 -9.08
N PHE A 175 1.13 12.93 -8.45
CA PHE A 175 -0.23 13.13 -8.94
C PHE A 175 -0.63 14.61 -9.01
N LEU A 176 -0.42 15.39 -7.94
CA LEU A 176 -0.68 16.83 -7.91
C LEU A 176 0.14 17.58 -8.96
N PHE A 177 1.41 17.21 -9.11
CA PHE A 177 2.29 17.77 -10.14
C PHE A 177 1.79 17.44 -11.55
N PHE A 178 1.32 16.21 -11.75
CA PHE A 178 0.72 15.79 -13.02
C PHE A 178 -0.61 16.51 -13.32
N CYS A 179 -1.49 16.68 -12.33
CA CYS A 179 -2.70 17.48 -12.45
C CYS A 179 -2.39 18.96 -12.74
N LEU A 180 -1.34 19.54 -12.12
CA LEU A 180 -0.91 20.90 -12.40
C LEU A 180 -0.34 21.06 -13.81
N LEU A 181 0.39 20.06 -14.32
CA LEU A 181 0.84 20.03 -15.72
C LEU A 181 -0.34 19.98 -16.69
N LEU A 182 -1.32 19.12 -16.41
CA LEU A 182 -2.58 19.02 -17.16
C LEU A 182 -3.34 20.35 -17.16
N LEU A 183 -3.48 20.97 -16.00
CA LEU A 183 -4.22 22.21 -15.81
C LEU A 183 -3.50 23.40 -16.47
N GLY A 184 -2.16 23.44 -16.40
CA GLY A 184 -1.34 24.41 -17.13
C GLY A 184 -1.49 24.27 -18.65
N LEU A 185 -1.55 23.04 -19.17
CA LEU A 185 -1.73 22.78 -20.60
C LEU A 185 -3.14 23.18 -21.06
N ILE A 186 -4.18 22.89 -20.25
CA ILE A 186 -5.55 23.34 -20.49
C ILE A 186 -5.65 24.87 -20.46
N CYS A 187 -5.08 25.53 -19.45
CA CYS A 187 -5.06 27.00 -19.35
C CYS A 187 -4.30 27.65 -20.52
N TYR A 188 -3.25 27.02 -21.03
CA TYR A 188 -2.52 27.47 -22.20
C TYR A 188 -3.37 27.36 -23.47
N VAL A 189 -4.06 26.23 -23.68
CA VAL A 189 -5.02 26.05 -24.78
C VAL A 189 -6.14 27.09 -24.70
N TYR A 190 -6.69 27.33 -23.51
CA TYR A 190 -7.80 28.26 -23.32
C TYR A 190 -7.42 29.73 -23.53
N ASN A 191 -6.20 30.13 -23.14
CA ASN A 191 -5.71 31.49 -23.41
C ASN A 191 -5.52 31.76 -24.90
N ILE A 192 -5.15 30.74 -25.69
CA ILE A 192 -4.99 30.89 -27.14
C ILE A 192 -6.35 31.00 -27.84
N SER A 193 -7.41 30.38 -27.32
CA SER A 193 -8.76 30.47 -27.91
C SER A 193 -9.47 31.82 -27.66
N ILE A 194 -8.94 32.67 -26.78
CA ILE A 194 -9.54 33.99 -26.44
C ILE A 194 -8.87 35.13 -27.23
N VAL A 195 -7.75 34.87 -27.89
CA VAL A 195 -7.03 35.82 -28.77
C VAL A 195 -7.33 35.50 -30.23
#